data_AF-A0AAE1BLX0-F1
#
_entry.id   AF-A0AAE1BLX0-F1
#
_cell.length_a   1.000
_cell.length_b   1.000
_cell.length_c   1.000
_cell.angle_alpha   90.00
_cell.angle_beta   90.00
_cell.angle_gamma   90.00
#
_symmetry.space_group_name_H-M   'P 1'
#
loop_
_entity.id
_entity.type
_entity.pdbx_description
1 polymer ?
#
loop_
_entity_poly.entity_id
_entity_poly.type
_entity_poly.pdbx_seq_one_letter_code
_entity_poly.pdbx_strand_id
1 'polypeptide(L)'
;MDCPSGDDESEDTCQSRCREGFFTCGDQSCIPEHLKCNDFPECVDGSDEVDCAPTCQEESEFNCGSHCIPMELVCNKNDDCGNGRDEPTDGTCGKNECRELNGGCTHICVDTPAGHFCKCKSGYMIVNKTQCEDINECLEPGICSQVCDNFKGGFKCECVGGYARDPNNHRRCKAMEGHASLLFAHFTDIRKISLDHQEITAIVNTTKGATALDFVFKTGMIFWTDVKDKCIYKAPIDEGSKKVVVINDDVTTVDGLAVDWLYNHIYWTNTDSNTIEVADFNGDMRKTLFRAQLDEPRAIAVYPSEGWMFWTDWGQEAKIERAGMNGKAREVIVSRDIRWPNALTLDLVLRKVYWSDSKFHTVYSCDFDGSNRRVVLHSMEYLQHPFSITVFEDTMYWTDWRREAILRANKFTGKEVETVVPSHATPMTVHVYHSYRQPNGTNHCTPLNGLCTHLCLPAPQTTPRVPKISCACPNGLVLMSDGLTCESEGEC
;
A
#
# COMPACT_ATOMS: atom_id res chain seq x y z
N MET A 1 11.71 4.46 28.28
CA MET A 1 12.59 3.91 29.33
C MET A 1 13.39 2.85 28.64
N ASP A 2 14.45 3.30 27.97
CA ASP A 2 15.34 2.48 27.16
C ASP A 2 16.65 2.31 27.95
N CYS A 3 17.06 1.04 28.11
CA CYS A 3 18.22 0.45 28.81
C CYS A 3 18.68 1.00 30.20
N PRO A 4 18.97 0.12 31.20
CA PRO A 4 19.28 0.53 32.58
C PRO A 4 20.69 1.09 32.82
N SER A 5 21.53 1.20 31.78
CA SER A 5 22.97 1.46 31.93
C SER A 5 23.48 2.71 31.24
N GLY A 6 22.67 3.43 30.45
CA GLY A 6 23.05 4.75 29.89
C GLY A 6 24.34 4.77 29.06
N ASP A 7 24.76 3.62 28.54
CA ASP A 7 26.01 3.48 27.76
C ASP A 7 25.89 4.07 26.34
N ASP A 8 24.68 4.39 25.88
CA ASP A 8 24.40 5.08 24.63
C ASP A 8 24.73 6.59 24.68
N GLU A 9 24.97 7.14 25.87
CA GLU A 9 25.36 8.55 26.11
C GLU A 9 26.87 8.71 26.41
N SER A 10 27.69 7.71 26.08
CA SER A 10 29.15 7.82 26.25
C SER A 10 29.79 8.68 25.15
N GLU A 11 30.52 9.73 25.55
CA GLU A 11 31.21 10.71 24.68
C GLU A 11 32.13 10.08 23.61
N ASP A 12 32.55 8.82 23.78
CA ASP A 12 33.43 8.11 22.84
C ASP A 12 32.69 7.41 21.68
N THR A 13 31.35 7.37 21.66
CA THR A 13 30.57 6.70 20.59
C THR A 13 29.92 7.67 19.60
N CYS A 14 29.86 8.96 19.93
CA CYS A 14 29.34 10.02 19.04
C CYS A 14 30.47 10.67 18.24
N GLN A 15 31.06 9.94 17.28
CA GLN A 15 31.78 10.61 16.20
C GLN A 15 30.76 11.31 15.29
N SER A 16 30.75 12.63 15.36
CA SER A 16 29.94 13.56 14.58
C SER A 16 30.22 13.42 13.08
N ARG A 17 29.55 12.47 12.43
CA ARG A 17 29.36 12.46 10.98
C ARG A 17 27.87 12.44 10.70
N CYS A 18 27.40 13.51 10.06
CA CYS A 18 26.07 13.54 9.48
C CYS A 18 25.90 12.34 8.52
N ARG A 19 24.70 11.77 8.49
CA ARG A 19 24.34 10.65 7.60
C ARG A 19 24.48 11.08 6.13
N GLU A 20 24.75 10.16 5.21
CA GLU A 20 24.74 10.46 3.76
C GLU A 20 23.46 11.21 3.36
N GLY A 21 23.61 12.33 2.64
CA GLY A 21 22.52 13.24 2.27
C GLY A 21 22.22 14.38 3.26
N PHE A 22 23.07 14.57 4.28
CA PHE A 22 22.98 15.69 5.23
C PHE A 22 24.28 16.52 5.25
N PHE A 23 24.14 17.85 5.21
CA PHE A 23 25.21 18.82 5.36
C PHE A 23 25.47 19.12 6.85
N THR A 24 26.74 19.23 7.22
CA THR A 24 27.17 19.59 8.58
C THR A 24 27.39 21.09 8.68
N CYS A 25 26.57 21.77 9.49
CA CYS A 25 26.72 23.17 9.85
C CYS A 25 28.03 23.40 10.64
N GLY A 26 28.52 24.65 10.68
CA GLY A 26 29.71 25.07 11.44
C GLY A 26 29.58 24.86 12.95
N ASP A 27 28.36 24.82 13.46
CA ASP A 27 28.00 24.49 14.85
C ASP A 27 27.83 22.98 15.13
N GLN A 28 28.15 22.11 14.15
CA GLN A 28 28.00 20.64 14.18
C GLN A 28 26.56 20.12 14.09
N SER A 29 25.58 20.98 13.80
CA SER A 29 24.22 20.57 13.44
C SER A 29 24.18 19.89 12.06
N CYS A 30 23.22 18.99 11.83
CA CYS A 30 23.01 18.38 10.51
C CYS A 30 21.71 18.88 9.88
N ILE A 31 21.80 19.45 8.69
CA ILE A 31 20.62 19.79 7.86
C ILE A 31 20.60 18.89 6.61
N PRO A 32 19.42 18.57 6.04
CA PRO A 32 19.35 17.91 4.75
C PRO A 32 20.14 18.66 3.67
N GLU A 33 20.86 17.93 2.80
CA GLU A 33 21.77 18.52 1.80
C GLU A 33 21.06 19.45 0.79
N HIS A 34 19.76 19.25 0.55
CA HIS A 34 18.94 20.12 -0.30
C HIS A 34 18.57 21.48 0.33
N LEU A 35 18.82 21.65 1.63
CA LEU A 35 18.63 22.92 2.34
C LEU A 35 19.90 23.76 2.37
N LYS A 36 21.05 23.20 1.98
CA LYS A 36 22.25 23.98 1.79
C LYS A 36 22.09 24.88 0.56
N CYS A 37 22.36 26.18 0.68
CA CYS A 37 22.33 27.15 -0.42
C CYS A 37 20.93 27.36 -1.02
N ASN A 38 19.91 27.48 -0.16
CA ASN A 38 18.52 27.67 -0.57
C ASN A 38 18.00 29.11 -0.36
N ASP A 39 18.89 30.06 -0.06
CA ASP A 39 18.62 31.46 0.31
C ASP A 39 17.96 31.66 1.69
N PHE A 40 17.86 30.61 2.50
CA PHE A 40 17.34 30.65 3.87
C PHE A 40 18.33 30.03 4.86
N PRO A 41 18.71 30.73 5.94
CA PRO A 41 19.58 30.15 6.96
C PRO A 41 18.82 29.17 7.85
N GLU A 42 19.04 27.87 7.64
CA GLU A 42 18.60 26.78 8.51
C GLU A 42 19.63 26.40 9.57
N CYS A 43 20.92 26.58 9.31
CA CYS A 43 21.94 26.51 10.34
C CYS A 43 21.81 27.70 11.30
N VAL A 44 21.96 27.48 12.61
CA VAL A 44 21.84 28.53 13.63
C VAL A 44 22.91 29.62 13.45
N ASP A 45 24.06 29.25 12.89
CA ASP A 45 25.17 30.14 12.53
C ASP A 45 25.11 30.63 11.07
N GLY A 46 24.11 30.21 10.28
CA GLY A 46 23.93 30.55 8.87
C GLY A 46 25.01 29.98 7.94
N SER A 47 25.77 28.98 8.39
CA SER A 47 26.89 28.39 7.64
C SER A 47 26.49 27.57 6.41
N ASP A 48 25.22 27.22 6.30
CA ASP A 48 24.59 26.60 5.13
C ASP A 48 24.47 27.52 3.92
N GLU A 49 24.41 28.83 4.14
CA GLU A 49 24.28 29.85 3.11
C GLU A 49 25.62 30.55 2.79
N VAL A 50 26.74 29.96 3.20
CA VAL A 50 28.09 30.47 2.97
C VAL A 50 28.83 29.55 2.00
N ASP A 51 29.53 30.13 1.01
CA ASP A 51 30.27 29.41 -0.04
C ASP A 51 29.37 28.61 -1.02
N CYS A 52 28.23 29.20 -1.36
CA CYS A 52 27.30 28.67 -2.35
C CYS A 52 27.75 29.04 -3.77
N ALA A 53 27.88 28.03 -4.65
CA ALA A 53 28.01 28.28 -6.07
C ALA A 53 26.74 28.99 -6.57
N PRO A 54 26.86 30.04 -7.40
CA PRO A 54 25.69 30.78 -7.85
C PRO A 54 24.80 29.88 -8.72
N THR A 55 23.53 29.73 -8.33
CA THR A 55 22.52 28.98 -9.09
C THR A 55 22.00 29.88 -10.21
N CYS A 56 22.67 29.86 -11.36
CA CYS A 56 22.27 30.65 -12.52
C CYS A 56 20.98 30.10 -13.14
N GLN A 57 20.12 30.99 -13.63
CA GLN A 57 18.94 30.59 -14.41
C GLN A 57 19.37 30.05 -15.79
N GLU A 58 19.25 28.74 -16.01
CA GLU A 58 19.77 28.05 -17.21
C GLU A 58 19.27 28.60 -18.57
N GLU A 59 18.13 29.29 -18.59
CA GLU A 59 17.55 29.86 -19.81
C GLU A 59 17.96 31.31 -20.11
N SER A 60 18.46 32.06 -19.11
CA SER A 60 18.73 33.51 -19.22
C SER A 60 20.14 33.91 -18.80
N GLU A 61 20.83 33.06 -18.05
CA GLU A 61 22.11 33.37 -17.41
C GLU A 61 23.18 32.30 -17.69
N PHE A 62 24.41 32.76 -17.86
CA PHE A 62 25.60 31.96 -18.06
C PHE A 62 26.44 31.92 -16.80
N ASN A 63 26.88 30.72 -16.41
CA ASN A 63 27.66 30.52 -15.19
C ASN A 63 29.17 30.73 -15.45
N CYS A 64 29.70 31.84 -14.94
CA CYS A 64 31.12 32.19 -14.99
C CYS A 64 32.00 31.39 -14.03
N GLY A 65 31.40 30.56 -13.16
CA GLY A 65 32.03 29.84 -12.06
C GLY A 65 32.07 30.64 -10.76
N SER A 66 32.16 31.98 -10.84
CA SER A 66 32.15 32.88 -9.67
C SER A 66 30.88 33.73 -9.55
N HIS A 67 30.19 33.99 -10.66
CA HIS A 67 28.95 34.76 -10.73
C HIS A 67 28.17 34.37 -12.01
N CYS A 68 26.94 34.87 -12.14
CA CYS A 68 26.12 34.66 -13.33
C CYS A 68 26.11 35.94 -14.17
N ILE A 69 26.26 35.81 -15.49
CA ILE A 69 26.11 36.93 -16.43
C ILE A 69 24.92 36.66 -17.36
N PRO A 70 24.21 37.68 -17.85
CA PRO A 70 23.20 37.50 -18.89
C PRO A 70 23.75 36.81 -20.14
N MET A 71 22.98 35.90 -20.74
CA MET A 71 23.38 35.15 -21.95
C MET A 71 23.71 36.06 -23.16
N GLU A 72 23.24 37.32 -23.16
CA GLU A 72 23.56 38.35 -24.17
C GLU A 72 24.99 38.91 -24.07
N LEU A 73 25.64 38.73 -22.91
CA LEU A 73 27.02 39.13 -22.68
C LEU A 73 28.02 38.01 -23.03
N VAL A 74 27.53 36.79 -23.23
CA VAL A 74 28.37 35.67 -23.67
C VAL A 74 28.74 35.88 -25.13
N CYS A 75 30.03 35.71 -25.47
CA CYS A 75 30.51 35.79 -26.85
C CYS A 75 30.33 37.16 -27.53
N ASN A 76 30.43 38.25 -26.76
CA ASN A 76 30.23 39.62 -27.24
C ASN A 76 31.53 40.38 -27.58
N LYS A 77 32.69 39.72 -27.49
CA LYS A 77 34.07 40.23 -27.64
C LYS A 77 34.63 41.00 -26.43
N ASN A 78 33.97 40.92 -25.28
CA ASN A 78 34.42 41.45 -24.00
C ASN A 78 34.47 40.34 -22.94
N ASP A 79 35.49 40.37 -22.09
CA ASP A 79 35.60 39.49 -20.91
C ASP A 79 34.74 40.07 -19.77
N ASP A 80 33.45 39.75 -19.78
CA ASP A 80 32.49 40.12 -18.74
C ASP A 80 32.58 39.17 -17.52
N CYS A 81 33.14 37.99 -17.74
CA CYS A 81 33.32 36.92 -16.76
C CYS A 81 34.58 37.10 -15.88
N GLY A 82 35.52 37.94 -16.34
CA GLY A 82 36.81 38.25 -15.71
C GLY A 82 37.86 37.13 -15.79
N ASN A 83 37.47 35.98 -16.33
CA ASN A 83 38.30 34.78 -16.52
C ASN A 83 38.28 34.30 -17.99
N GLY A 84 37.65 35.04 -18.90
CA GLY A 84 37.53 34.74 -20.33
C GLY A 84 36.70 33.50 -20.67
N ARG A 85 35.87 33.01 -19.74
CA ARG A 85 35.08 31.77 -19.92
C ARG A 85 33.83 31.99 -20.78
N ASP A 86 33.34 33.21 -20.80
CA ASP A 86 32.32 33.75 -21.70
C ASP A 86 32.83 33.96 -23.14
N GLU A 87 34.17 33.97 -23.33
CA GLU A 87 34.85 34.25 -24.60
C GLU A 87 35.82 33.12 -25.02
N PRO A 88 35.36 31.87 -25.20
CA PRO A 88 36.25 30.76 -25.49
C PRO A 88 37.04 30.98 -26.79
N THR A 89 38.37 30.95 -26.68
CA THR A 89 39.31 31.20 -27.79
C THR A 89 39.41 30.04 -28.80
N ASP A 90 38.75 28.91 -28.56
CA ASP A 90 38.73 27.71 -29.40
C ASP A 90 37.77 27.83 -30.62
N GLY A 91 37.17 28.99 -30.84
CA GLY A 91 36.30 29.23 -32.01
C GLY A 91 34.94 28.51 -31.95
N THR A 92 34.54 28.03 -30.78
CA THR A 92 33.18 27.54 -30.46
C THR A 92 32.19 28.69 -30.27
N CYS A 93 32.69 29.91 -30.13
CA CYS A 93 31.92 31.13 -29.91
C CYS A 93 31.19 31.57 -31.18
N GLY A 94 29.85 31.65 -31.12
CA GLY A 94 29.00 32.08 -32.25
C GLY A 94 28.93 31.09 -33.43
N LYS A 95 29.40 29.85 -33.24
CA LYS A 95 29.21 28.76 -34.19
C LYS A 95 27.87 28.10 -33.86
N ASN A 96 27.17 27.63 -34.90
CA ASN A 96 25.94 26.87 -34.71
C ASN A 96 26.21 25.37 -34.90
N GLU A 97 26.50 24.67 -33.81
CA GLU A 97 26.77 23.23 -33.80
C GLU A 97 25.53 22.41 -34.19
N CYS A 98 24.33 22.96 -34.00
CA CYS A 98 23.08 22.28 -34.36
C CYS A 98 22.90 22.08 -35.86
N ARG A 99 23.61 22.82 -36.72
CA ARG A 99 23.56 22.65 -38.19
C ARG A 99 24.25 21.37 -38.66
N GLU A 100 25.23 20.87 -37.90
CA GLU A 100 26.01 19.68 -38.25
C GLU A 100 25.53 18.50 -37.39
N LEU A 101 24.93 17.49 -38.03
CA LEU A 101 24.41 16.28 -37.35
C LEU A 101 23.54 16.58 -36.11
N ASN A 102 22.79 17.69 -36.11
CA ASN A 102 21.97 18.14 -34.98
C ASN A 102 22.78 18.33 -33.68
N GLY A 103 24.05 18.75 -33.77
CA GLY A 103 24.94 18.84 -32.60
C GLY A 103 25.21 17.48 -31.93
N GLY A 104 24.97 16.37 -32.63
CA GLY A 104 24.97 15.03 -32.04
C GLY A 104 23.75 14.71 -31.18
N CYS A 105 22.77 15.62 -31.07
CA CYS A 105 21.55 15.43 -30.30
C CYS A 105 20.58 14.46 -30.98
N THR A 106 19.95 13.60 -30.19
CA THR A 106 18.96 12.62 -30.69
C THR A 106 17.63 13.27 -31.08
N HIS A 107 17.21 14.31 -30.35
CA HIS A 107 15.93 14.99 -30.58
C HIS A 107 16.10 16.45 -30.99
N ILE A 108 16.24 17.35 -30.03
CA ILE A 108 16.26 18.80 -30.27
C ILE A 108 17.64 19.31 -29.88
N CYS A 109 18.30 20.03 -30.78
CA CYS A 109 19.51 20.78 -30.47
C CYS A 109 19.14 22.25 -30.27
N VAL A 110 19.61 22.83 -29.16
CA VAL A 110 19.44 24.24 -28.85
C VAL A 110 20.82 24.88 -28.89
N ASP A 111 20.95 25.83 -29.81
CA ASP A 111 22.17 26.61 -30.04
C ASP A 111 22.33 27.67 -28.95
N THR A 112 23.51 27.81 -28.38
CA THR A 112 23.84 28.83 -27.39
C THR A 112 25.04 29.66 -27.85
N PRO A 113 25.21 30.90 -27.38
CA PRO A 113 26.34 31.74 -27.80
C PRO A 113 27.72 31.08 -27.54
N ALA A 114 27.83 30.26 -26.49
CA ALA A 114 29.00 29.47 -26.14
C ALA A 114 28.76 27.94 -26.28
N GLY A 115 28.19 27.49 -27.41
CA GLY A 115 28.09 26.09 -27.81
C GLY A 115 26.66 25.62 -28.07
N HIS A 116 26.30 24.43 -27.61
CA HIS A 116 24.93 23.91 -27.75
C HIS A 116 24.58 22.94 -26.64
N PHE A 117 23.30 22.73 -26.42
CA PHE A 117 22.80 21.64 -25.56
C PHE A 117 21.64 20.91 -26.21
N CYS A 118 21.43 19.67 -25.79
CA CYS A 118 20.37 18.83 -26.32
C CYS A 118 19.15 18.87 -25.40
N LYS A 119 17.97 18.99 -25.99
CA LYS A 119 16.67 18.88 -25.32
C LYS A 119 15.89 17.69 -25.89
N CYS A 120 15.11 17.04 -25.04
CA CYS A 120 14.27 15.92 -25.43
C CYS A 120 12.83 16.39 -25.72
N LYS A 121 12.14 15.68 -26.61
CA LYS A 121 10.70 15.87 -26.84
C LYS A 121 9.92 15.50 -25.57
N SER A 122 8.69 15.99 -25.43
CA SER A 122 7.79 15.57 -24.34
C SER A 122 7.64 14.04 -24.31
N GLY A 123 7.68 13.46 -23.11
CA GLY A 123 7.71 12.00 -22.91
C GLY A 123 9.10 11.37 -22.96
N TYR A 124 10.18 12.17 -23.07
CA TYR A 124 11.55 11.66 -23.10
C TYR A 124 12.46 12.42 -22.13
N MET A 125 13.42 11.71 -21.54
CA MET A 125 14.43 12.27 -20.64
C MET A 125 15.83 12.14 -21.24
N ILE A 126 16.70 13.09 -20.90
CA ILE A 126 18.09 13.09 -21.35
C ILE A 126 18.92 12.16 -20.45
N VAL A 127 19.56 11.15 -21.03
CA VAL A 127 20.35 10.14 -20.29
C VAL A 127 21.83 10.42 -20.42
N ASN A 128 22.27 10.64 -21.66
CA ASN A 128 23.58 11.22 -21.96
C ASN A 128 23.34 12.62 -22.49
N LYS A 129 24.26 13.58 -22.33
CA LYS A 129 24.15 14.98 -22.81
C LYS A 129 23.67 15.15 -24.28
N THR A 130 23.60 14.07 -25.05
CA THR A 130 23.11 13.98 -26.43
C THR A 130 21.98 12.96 -26.69
N GLN A 131 21.69 12.04 -25.77
CA GLN A 131 20.74 10.93 -25.96
C GLN A 131 19.48 11.08 -25.13
N CYS A 132 18.34 10.86 -25.79
CA CYS A 132 17.02 10.90 -25.19
C CYS A 132 16.43 9.50 -25.13
N GLU A 133 16.00 9.08 -23.96
CA GLU A 133 15.27 7.83 -23.75
C GLU A 133 13.84 8.11 -23.33
N ASP A 134 12.96 7.17 -23.63
CA ASP A 134 11.54 7.23 -23.30
C ASP A 134 11.35 7.21 -21.78
N ILE A 135 10.51 8.09 -21.26
CA ILE A 135 10.15 8.07 -19.84
C ILE A 135 9.08 6.99 -19.67
N ASN A 136 9.33 6.01 -18.81
CA ASN A 136 8.29 5.04 -18.48
C ASN A 136 7.40 5.59 -17.35
N GLU A 137 6.33 6.30 -17.71
CA GLU A 137 5.44 6.91 -16.72
C GLU A 137 4.68 5.89 -15.87
N CYS A 138 4.55 4.64 -16.34
CA CYS A 138 3.89 3.57 -15.59
C CYS A 138 4.68 3.12 -14.34
N LEU A 139 5.94 3.55 -14.19
CA LEU A 139 6.71 3.35 -12.97
C LEU A 139 6.28 4.31 -11.85
N GLU A 140 5.65 5.43 -12.18
CA GLU A 140 5.20 6.41 -11.19
C GLU A 140 3.83 6.00 -10.59
N PRO A 141 3.76 5.84 -9.26
CA PRO A 141 2.52 5.51 -8.56
C PRO A 141 1.37 6.50 -8.81
N GLY A 142 0.22 5.98 -9.23
CA GLY A 142 -0.99 6.79 -9.36
C GLY A 142 -1.08 7.63 -10.62
N ILE A 143 -0.15 7.45 -11.57
CA ILE A 143 -0.29 7.99 -12.93
C ILE A 143 -1.54 7.45 -13.62
N CYS A 144 -1.84 6.16 -13.44
CA CYS A 144 -3.11 5.54 -13.80
C CYS A 144 -3.71 4.87 -12.56
N SER A 145 -5.04 4.96 -12.39
CA SER A 145 -5.74 4.27 -11.31
C SER A 145 -5.63 2.75 -11.37
N GLN A 146 -5.54 2.20 -12.59
CA GLN A 146 -5.64 0.77 -12.87
C GLN A 146 -4.56 0.34 -13.88
N VAL A 147 -4.91 0.13 -15.16
CA VAL A 147 -3.99 -0.39 -16.17
C VAL A 147 -3.24 0.77 -16.82
N CYS A 148 -1.92 0.63 -16.96
CA CYS A 148 -1.04 1.60 -17.58
C CYS A 148 -0.22 0.94 -18.69
N ASP A 149 -0.36 1.46 -19.91
CA ASP A 149 0.42 1.03 -21.07
C ASP A 149 1.40 2.15 -21.47
N ASN A 150 2.70 1.89 -21.30
CA ASN A 150 3.76 2.80 -21.72
C ASN A 150 4.11 2.58 -23.20
N PHE A 151 4.30 3.66 -23.95
CA PHE A 151 4.78 3.63 -25.34
C PHE A 151 5.74 4.79 -25.60
N LYS A 152 6.48 4.73 -26.71
CA LYS A 152 7.49 5.76 -27.01
C LYS A 152 6.87 7.16 -27.12
N GLY A 153 7.19 8.03 -26.17
CA GLY A 153 6.72 9.42 -26.08
C GLY A 153 5.45 9.61 -25.26
N GLY A 154 5.00 8.62 -24.50
CA GLY A 154 3.93 8.78 -23.52
C GLY A 154 3.22 7.48 -23.14
N PHE A 155 2.06 7.60 -22.51
CA PHE A 155 1.35 6.45 -21.96
C PHE A 155 -0.16 6.57 -22.12
N LYS A 156 -0.86 5.46 -21.90
CA LYS A 156 -2.32 5.39 -21.89
C LYS A 156 -2.79 4.66 -20.65
N CYS A 157 -3.82 5.22 -20.00
CA CYS A 157 -4.54 4.56 -18.93
C CYS A 157 -5.78 3.85 -19.45
N GLU A 158 -5.99 2.62 -18.99
CA GLU A 158 -7.19 1.83 -19.24
C GLU A 158 -7.81 1.34 -17.92
N CYS A 159 -9.11 1.08 -17.97
CA CYS A 159 -9.86 0.59 -16.82
C CYS A 159 -10.27 -0.87 -17.04
N VAL A 160 -10.21 -1.68 -16.00
CA VAL A 160 -10.69 -3.07 -16.04
C VAL A 160 -12.21 -3.12 -16.15
N GLY A 161 -12.75 -4.27 -16.57
CA GLY A 161 -14.19 -4.45 -16.74
C GLY A 161 -14.99 -4.05 -15.48
N GLY A 162 -16.06 -3.28 -15.69
CA GLY A 162 -16.87 -2.69 -14.62
C GLY A 162 -16.47 -1.26 -14.24
N TYR A 163 -15.28 -0.80 -14.62
CA TYR A 163 -14.86 0.58 -14.40
C TYR A 163 -14.88 1.40 -15.70
N ALA A 164 -15.30 2.65 -15.59
CA ALA A 164 -15.25 3.63 -16.67
C ALA A 164 -14.22 4.72 -16.35
N ARG A 165 -13.62 5.28 -17.41
CA ARG A 165 -12.74 6.45 -17.28
C ARG A 165 -13.56 7.65 -16.81
N ASP A 166 -13.02 8.40 -15.85
CA ASP A 166 -13.63 9.65 -15.41
C ASP A 166 -13.64 10.65 -16.59
N PRO A 167 -14.80 11.26 -16.91
CA PRO A 167 -14.90 12.23 -18.01
C PRO A 167 -13.98 13.44 -17.86
N ASN A 168 -13.67 13.84 -16.62
CA ASN A 168 -12.82 14.99 -16.32
C ASN A 168 -11.34 14.62 -16.22
N ASN A 169 -11.03 13.34 -15.94
CA ASN A 169 -9.66 12.88 -15.81
C ASN A 169 -9.51 11.46 -16.36
N HIS A 170 -9.01 11.36 -17.58
CA HIS A 170 -8.80 10.08 -18.30
C HIS A 170 -7.80 9.13 -17.63
N ARG A 171 -7.08 9.58 -16.59
CA ARG A 171 -6.20 8.76 -15.76
C ARG A 171 -6.93 8.02 -14.65
N ARG A 172 -8.16 8.47 -14.32
CA ARG A 172 -8.96 7.94 -13.22
C ARG A 172 -10.01 6.95 -13.70
N CYS A 173 -10.17 5.86 -12.94
CA CYS A 173 -11.16 4.82 -13.19
C CYS A 173 -12.18 4.80 -12.04
N LYS A 174 -13.46 4.99 -12.39
CA LYS A 174 -14.60 4.96 -11.46
C LYS A 174 -15.52 3.79 -11.75
N ALA A 175 -16.14 3.24 -10.71
CA ALA A 175 -17.11 2.16 -10.89
C ALA A 175 -18.30 2.61 -11.75
N MET A 176 -18.73 1.77 -12.70
CA MET A 176 -19.87 2.08 -13.59
C MET A 176 -21.23 1.94 -12.91
N GLU A 177 -21.31 1.05 -11.92
CA GLU A 177 -22.55 0.70 -11.24
C GLU A 177 -22.32 0.55 -9.74
N GLY A 178 -23.33 0.93 -8.96
CA GLY A 178 -23.32 0.81 -7.51
C GLY A 178 -22.84 2.07 -6.80
N HIS A 179 -23.41 2.31 -5.62
CA HIS A 179 -22.97 3.37 -4.71
C HIS A 179 -22.08 2.75 -3.64
N ALA A 180 -20.87 3.29 -3.47
CA ALA A 180 -19.96 2.81 -2.46
C ALA A 180 -20.38 3.31 -1.07
N SER A 181 -20.28 2.45 -0.07
CA SER A 181 -20.54 2.77 1.33
C SER A 181 -19.39 2.29 2.19
N LEU A 182 -19.20 2.85 3.39
CA LEU A 182 -18.32 2.28 4.40
C LEU A 182 -19.16 1.51 5.40
N LEU A 183 -18.81 0.24 5.61
CA LEU A 183 -19.33 -0.60 6.67
C LEU A 183 -18.27 -0.66 7.77
N PHE A 184 -18.61 -0.30 9.00
CA PHE A 184 -17.65 -0.19 10.08
C PHE A 184 -18.25 -0.65 11.42
N ALA A 185 -17.39 -1.13 12.30
CA ALA A 185 -17.78 -1.54 13.65
C ALA A 185 -17.17 -0.64 14.71
N HIS A 186 -17.94 -0.42 15.76
CA HIS A 186 -17.48 0.02 17.07
C HIS A 186 -17.64 -1.14 18.05
N PHE A 187 -17.22 -0.93 19.30
CA PHE A 187 -17.46 -1.91 20.36
C PHE A 187 -18.96 -2.22 20.57
N THR A 188 -19.83 -1.22 20.44
CA THR A 188 -21.26 -1.31 20.81
C THR A 188 -22.22 -1.45 19.64
N ASP A 189 -21.79 -1.11 18.43
CA ASP A 189 -22.63 -1.18 17.24
C ASP A 189 -21.85 -1.40 15.95
N ILE A 190 -22.58 -1.81 14.91
CA ILE A 190 -22.10 -1.89 13.52
C ILE A 190 -22.95 -0.92 12.71
N ARG A 191 -22.30 -0.09 11.90
CA ARG A 191 -22.93 0.98 11.12
C ARG A 191 -22.48 0.96 9.68
N LYS A 192 -23.29 1.55 8.81
CA LYS A 192 -22.99 1.76 7.39
C LYS A 192 -23.23 3.22 7.03
N ILE A 193 -22.29 3.83 6.31
CA ILE A 193 -22.42 5.19 5.79
C ILE A 193 -22.28 5.21 4.27
N SER A 194 -23.20 5.89 3.57
CA SER A 194 -23.08 6.13 2.13
C SER A 194 -22.00 7.19 1.85
N LEU A 195 -21.09 6.93 0.91
CA LEU A 195 -20.05 7.90 0.54
C LEU A 195 -20.60 9.09 -0.26
N ASP A 196 -21.77 8.96 -0.87
CA ASP A 196 -22.38 10.02 -1.70
C ASP A 196 -23.25 10.98 -0.88
N HIS A 197 -24.07 10.43 0.02
CA HIS A 197 -25.06 11.21 0.78
C HIS A 197 -24.68 11.41 2.26
N GLN A 198 -23.62 10.75 2.73
CA GLN A 198 -23.17 10.77 4.13
C GLN A 198 -24.26 10.38 5.15
N GLU A 199 -25.26 9.60 4.72
CA GLU A 199 -26.29 9.08 5.60
C GLU A 199 -25.76 7.86 6.36
N ILE A 200 -25.84 7.91 7.69
CA ILE A 200 -25.39 6.83 8.59
C ILE A 200 -26.60 5.99 8.99
N THR A 201 -26.51 4.70 8.76
CA THR A 201 -27.50 3.69 9.13
C THR A 201 -26.89 2.73 10.15
N ALA A 202 -27.64 2.43 11.21
CA ALA A 202 -27.22 1.47 12.23
C ALA A 202 -27.73 0.08 11.86
N ILE A 203 -26.83 -0.90 11.79
CA ILE A 203 -27.11 -2.27 11.33
C ILE A 203 -27.32 -3.21 12.52
N VAL A 204 -26.42 -3.16 13.49
CA VAL A 204 -26.49 -3.94 14.74
C VAL A 204 -26.23 -3.00 15.91
N ASN A 205 -27.15 -2.94 16.88
CA ASN A 205 -27.05 -2.03 18.05
C ASN A 205 -26.72 -2.73 19.37
N THR A 206 -26.47 -4.05 19.33
CA THR A 206 -26.39 -4.91 20.52
C THR A 206 -25.07 -5.67 20.61
N THR A 207 -24.01 -5.18 19.95
CA THR A 207 -22.68 -5.79 20.07
C THR A 207 -22.08 -5.43 21.42
N LYS A 208 -21.25 -6.34 21.95
CA LYS A 208 -20.59 -6.18 23.25
C LYS A 208 -19.08 -6.01 23.12
N GLY A 209 -18.54 -6.24 21.93
CA GLY A 209 -17.19 -5.89 21.52
C GLY A 209 -16.91 -6.38 20.11
N ALA A 210 -17.52 -5.73 19.11
CA ALA A 210 -17.30 -6.09 17.71
C ALA A 210 -15.94 -5.60 17.23
N THR A 211 -15.00 -6.53 17.01
CA THR A 211 -13.60 -6.21 16.67
C THR A 211 -13.31 -6.40 15.18
N ALA A 212 -13.74 -7.53 14.61
CA ALA A 212 -13.60 -7.84 13.19
C ALA A 212 -14.98 -8.03 12.53
N LEU A 213 -15.07 -7.68 11.25
CA LEU A 213 -16.29 -7.62 10.45
C LEU A 213 -15.88 -7.86 9.00
N ASP A 214 -16.62 -8.69 8.28
CA ASP A 214 -16.53 -8.76 6.83
C ASP A 214 -17.91 -9.18 6.27
N PHE A 215 -18.07 -9.25 4.95
CA PHE A 215 -19.39 -9.39 4.33
C PHE A 215 -19.38 -10.27 3.08
N VAL A 216 -20.56 -10.60 2.59
CA VAL A 216 -20.82 -11.15 1.26
C VAL A 216 -21.76 -10.21 0.56
N PHE A 217 -21.26 -9.44 -0.41
CA PHE A 217 -22.02 -8.40 -1.10
C PHE A 217 -23.23 -8.96 -1.83
N LYS A 218 -23.04 -10.07 -2.54
CA LYS A 218 -24.07 -10.69 -3.40
C LYS A 218 -25.34 -11.08 -2.64
N THR A 219 -25.19 -11.50 -1.38
CA THR A 219 -26.31 -11.93 -0.54
C THR A 219 -26.66 -10.91 0.54
N GLY A 220 -25.86 -9.84 0.69
CA GLY A 220 -26.01 -8.88 1.79
C GLY A 220 -25.78 -9.50 3.17
N MET A 221 -24.97 -10.54 3.30
CA MET A 221 -24.67 -11.16 4.61
C MET A 221 -23.46 -10.47 5.23
N ILE A 222 -23.51 -10.18 6.52
CA ILE A 222 -22.37 -9.70 7.31
C ILE A 222 -21.96 -10.73 8.34
N PHE A 223 -20.67 -10.80 8.63
CA PHE A 223 -20.06 -11.67 9.63
C PHE A 223 -19.21 -10.82 10.56
N TRP A 224 -19.33 -11.02 11.87
CA TRP A 224 -18.50 -10.28 12.82
C TRP A 224 -18.14 -11.13 14.02
N THR A 225 -17.06 -10.74 14.68
CA THR A 225 -16.62 -11.35 15.93
C THR A 225 -17.06 -10.49 17.10
N ASP A 226 -17.46 -11.11 18.20
CA ASP A 226 -17.72 -10.40 19.46
C ASP A 226 -16.83 -10.99 20.56
N VAL A 227 -15.85 -10.21 21.02
CA VAL A 227 -14.82 -10.68 21.95
C VAL A 227 -15.39 -10.95 23.34
N LYS A 228 -16.46 -10.27 23.76
CA LYS A 228 -17.08 -10.53 25.06
C LYS A 228 -17.96 -11.77 25.04
N ASP A 229 -18.69 -11.97 23.94
CA ASP A 229 -19.51 -13.17 23.76
C ASP A 229 -18.67 -14.38 23.29
N LYS A 230 -17.40 -14.18 22.89
CA LYS A 230 -16.50 -15.22 22.38
C LYS A 230 -17.11 -16.01 21.22
N CYS A 231 -17.77 -15.30 20.32
CA CYS A 231 -18.52 -15.89 19.22
C CYS A 231 -18.24 -15.16 17.89
N ILE A 232 -18.37 -15.91 16.80
CA ILE A 232 -18.52 -15.34 15.45
C ILE A 232 -19.99 -15.41 15.08
N TYR A 233 -20.56 -14.28 14.67
CA TYR A 233 -21.95 -14.16 14.26
C TYR A 233 -22.09 -13.91 12.77
N LYS A 234 -23.27 -14.24 12.23
CA LYS A 234 -23.72 -13.81 10.91
C LYS A 234 -25.13 -13.24 10.96
N ALA A 235 -25.42 -12.27 10.10
CA ALA A 235 -26.78 -11.74 9.90
C ALA A 235 -26.92 -11.12 8.50
N PRO A 236 -28.14 -11.02 7.94
CA PRO A 236 -28.40 -10.15 6.81
C PRO A 236 -28.17 -8.68 7.20
N ILE A 237 -27.61 -7.88 6.29
CA ILE A 237 -27.28 -6.47 6.53
C ILE A 237 -28.51 -5.61 6.82
N ASP A 238 -29.66 -5.94 6.23
CA ASP A 238 -30.92 -5.22 6.46
C ASP A 238 -31.64 -5.68 7.74
N GLU A 239 -31.24 -6.83 8.30
CA GLU A 239 -31.87 -7.47 9.46
C GLU A 239 -30.82 -7.87 10.51
N GLY A 240 -29.88 -6.99 10.82
CA GLY A 240 -28.75 -7.26 11.72
C GLY A 240 -29.15 -7.73 13.14
N SER A 241 -30.38 -7.48 13.57
CA SER A 241 -30.94 -8.00 14.83
C SER A 241 -31.17 -9.51 14.83
N LYS A 242 -31.34 -10.14 13.66
CA LYS A 242 -31.51 -11.60 13.50
C LYS A 242 -30.16 -12.31 13.40
N LYS A 243 -29.27 -12.03 14.36
CA LYS A 243 -27.94 -12.64 14.40
C LYS A 243 -28.00 -14.14 14.71
N VAL A 244 -27.20 -14.91 14.00
CA VAL A 244 -27.02 -16.37 14.17
C VAL A 244 -25.57 -16.62 14.55
N VAL A 245 -25.35 -17.51 15.52
CA VAL A 245 -24.02 -17.96 15.91
C VAL A 245 -23.46 -18.88 14.83
N VAL A 246 -22.22 -18.63 14.40
CA VAL A 246 -21.46 -19.49 13.49
C VAL A 246 -20.47 -20.34 14.27
N ILE A 247 -19.66 -19.72 15.13
CA ILE A 247 -18.69 -20.40 16.01
C ILE A 247 -18.88 -19.87 17.43
N ASN A 248 -18.84 -20.75 18.44
CA ASN A 248 -18.99 -20.42 19.86
C ASN A 248 -17.94 -21.07 20.78
N ASP A 249 -16.97 -21.78 20.22
CA ASP A 249 -15.90 -22.49 20.89
C ASP A 249 -14.54 -22.01 20.38
N ASP A 250 -13.53 -21.95 21.26
CA ASP A 250 -12.14 -21.58 20.90
C ASP A 250 -12.01 -20.28 20.08
N VAL A 251 -12.89 -19.31 20.36
CA VAL A 251 -12.87 -17.93 19.83
C VAL A 251 -12.59 -17.01 21.01
N THR A 252 -11.36 -16.54 21.15
CA THR A 252 -10.94 -15.69 22.27
C THR A 252 -10.85 -14.24 21.82
N THR A 253 -9.78 -13.89 21.13
CA THR A 253 -9.48 -12.55 20.63
C THR A 253 -9.30 -12.65 19.12
N VAL A 254 -10.40 -12.50 18.40
CA VAL A 254 -10.38 -12.49 16.93
C VAL A 254 -10.32 -11.05 16.46
N ASP A 255 -9.11 -10.61 16.12
CA ASP A 255 -8.84 -9.27 15.62
C ASP A 255 -8.95 -9.17 14.09
N GLY A 256 -8.97 -10.30 13.37
CA GLY A 256 -9.11 -10.34 11.91
C GLY A 256 -10.09 -11.42 11.45
N LEU A 257 -10.95 -11.04 10.51
CA LEU A 257 -11.93 -11.90 9.85
C LEU A 257 -11.92 -11.60 8.36
N ALA A 258 -11.87 -12.63 7.52
CA ALA A 258 -11.95 -12.52 6.08
C ALA A 258 -12.94 -13.55 5.52
N VAL A 259 -13.79 -13.12 4.61
CA VAL A 259 -14.86 -13.93 4.01
C VAL A 259 -14.49 -14.28 2.58
N ASP A 260 -14.53 -15.57 2.27
CA ASP A 260 -14.48 -16.09 0.91
C ASP A 260 -15.89 -16.14 0.31
N TRP A 261 -16.21 -15.12 -0.48
CA TRP A 261 -17.51 -14.99 -1.16
C TRP A 261 -17.71 -15.93 -2.35
N LEU A 262 -16.66 -16.63 -2.82
CA LEU A 262 -16.77 -17.57 -3.93
C LEU A 262 -17.03 -19.00 -3.44
N TYR A 263 -16.32 -19.42 -2.38
CA TYR A 263 -16.39 -20.78 -1.85
C TYR A 263 -17.21 -20.92 -0.57
N ASN A 264 -17.72 -19.81 -0.01
CA ASN A 264 -18.57 -19.75 1.18
C ASN A 264 -17.87 -20.22 2.47
N HIS A 265 -16.64 -19.74 2.67
CA HIS A 265 -15.83 -20.00 3.86
C HIS A 265 -15.48 -18.70 4.59
N ILE A 266 -15.32 -18.77 5.90
CA ILE A 266 -14.74 -17.70 6.72
C ILE A 266 -13.35 -18.12 7.20
N TYR A 267 -12.44 -17.15 7.21
CA TYR A 267 -11.07 -17.30 7.70
C TYR A 267 -10.86 -16.28 8.81
N TRP A 268 -10.24 -16.68 9.91
CA TRP A 268 -9.95 -15.76 10.99
C TRP A 268 -8.60 -16.04 11.64
N THR A 269 -8.06 -14.99 12.24
CA THR A 269 -6.89 -15.03 13.10
C THR A 269 -7.37 -15.06 14.54
N ASN A 270 -6.75 -15.88 15.37
CA ASN A 270 -7.00 -15.88 16.80
C ASN A 270 -5.69 -15.51 17.51
N THR A 271 -5.68 -14.32 18.09
CA THR A 271 -4.50 -13.69 18.68
C THR A 271 -4.02 -14.46 19.91
N ASP A 272 -4.88 -14.75 20.88
CA ASP A 272 -4.45 -15.43 22.13
C ASP A 272 -3.99 -16.89 21.90
N SER A 273 -4.53 -17.56 20.87
CA SER A 273 -4.21 -18.96 20.57
C SER A 273 -3.18 -19.14 19.47
N ASN A 274 -2.72 -18.04 18.84
CA ASN A 274 -1.78 -18.03 17.73
C ASN A 274 -2.19 -18.99 16.60
N THR A 275 -3.46 -18.93 16.19
CA THR A 275 -3.99 -19.78 15.12
C THR A 275 -4.57 -18.98 13.95
N ILE A 276 -4.54 -19.61 12.77
CA ILE A 276 -5.34 -19.20 11.62
C ILE A 276 -6.24 -20.37 11.26
N GLU A 277 -7.53 -20.09 11.13
CA GLU A 277 -8.56 -21.11 11.01
C GLU A 277 -9.51 -20.81 9.86
N VAL A 278 -10.14 -21.87 9.36
CA VAL A 278 -11.19 -21.80 8.33
C VAL A 278 -12.40 -22.58 8.79
N ALA A 279 -13.59 -22.06 8.48
CA ALA A 279 -14.85 -22.77 8.60
C ALA A 279 -15.79 -22.43 7.45
N ASP A 280 -16.76 -23.30 7.19
CA ASP A 280 -17.88 -22.97 6.32
C ASP A 280 -18.81 -21.94 6.98
N PHE A 281 -19.72 -21.34 6.21
CA PHE A 281 -20.62 -20.32 6.73
C PHE A 281 -21.57 -20.78 7.86
N ASN A 282 -21.76 -22.09 8.06
CA ASN A 282 -22.55 -22.60 9.18
C ASN A 282 -21.70 -22.97 10.40
N GLY A 283 -20.38 -23.07 10.24
CA GLY A 283 -19.48 -23.52 11.29
C GLY A 283 -19.49 -25.04 11.52
N ASP A 284 -20.15 -25.80 10.64
CA ASP A 284 -20.26 -27.26 10.72
C ASP A 284 -18.91 -27.96 10.47
N MET A 285 -18.06 -27.36 9.63
CA MET A 285 -16.76 -27.89 9.25
C MET A 285 -15.66 -26.87 9.55
N ARG A 286 -14.86 -27.12 10.58
CA ARG A 286 -13.77 -26.25 11.03
C ARG A 286 -12.41 -26.94 10.91
N LYS A 287 -11.41 -26.22 10.39
CA LYS A 287 -10.02 -26.66 10.32
C LYS A 287 -9.07 -25.56 10.76
N THR A 288 -8.13 -25.90 11.62
CA THR A 288 -6.99 -25.04 11.92
C THR A 288 -5.92 -25.21 10.84
N LEU A 289 -5.60 -24.14 10.11
CA LEU A 289 -4.65 -24.14 8.99
C LEU A 289 -3.21 -23.98 9.50
N PHE A 290 -3.00 -23.05 10.42
CA PHE A 290 -1.68 -22.75 10.99
C PHE A 290 -1.76 -22.59 12.50
N ARG A 291 -0.73 -23.11 13.19
CA ARG A 291 -0.45 -22.90 14.63
C ARG A 291 1.03 -22.69 14.93
N ALA A 292 1.92 -23.17 14.06
CA ALA A 292 3.35 -23.02 14.23
C ALA A 292 3.81 -21.64 13.74
N GLN A 293 4.80 -21.05 14.41
CA GLN A 293 5.45 -19.80 13.99
C GLN A 293 4.47 -18.62 13.79
N LEU A 294 3.42 -18.57 14.60
CA LEU A 294 2.52 -17.43 14.71
C LEU A 294 2.67 -16.84 16.11
N ASP A 295 2.73 -15.52 16.20
CA ASP A 295 2.85 -14.79 17.45
C ASP A 295 2.05 -13.49 17.32
N GLU A 296 0.86 -13.43 17.92
CA GLU A 296 -0.07 -12.31 17.79
C GLU A 296 -0.50 -12.01 16.33
N PRO A 297 -1.07 -13.00 15.58
CA PRO A 297 -1.62 -12.74 14.26
C PRO A 297 -2.83 -11.82 14.35
N ARG A 298 -2.95 -10.85 13.43
CA ARG A 298 -3.98 -9.79 13.52
C ARG A 298 -4.85 -9.67 12.29
N ALA A 299 -4.53 -8.81 11.33
CA ALA A 299 -5.37 -8.58 10.16
C ALA A 299 -5.23 -9.75 9.17
N ILE A 300 -6.31 -10.12 8.49
CA ILE A 300 -6.31 -11.14 7.44
C ILE A 300 -7.17 -10.68 6.26
N ALA A 301 -6.74 -11.01 5.04
CA ALA A 301 -7.49 -10.76 3.82
C ALA A 301 -7.31 -11.90 2.82
N VAL A 302 -8.33 -12.16 2.01
CA VAL A 302 -8.36 -13.29 1.05
C VAL A 302 -8.48 -12.82 -0.39
N TYR A 303 -7.95 -13.62 -1.31
CA TYR A 303 -8.11 -13.49 -2.75
C TYR A 303 -8.61 -14.82 -3.34
N PRO A 304 -9.94 -15.07 -3.29
CA PRO A 304 -10.51 -16.38 -3.59
C PRO A 304 -10.28 -16.88 -5.02
N SER A 305 -10.22 -15.99 -6.02
CA SER A 305 -10.07 -16.40 -7.43
C SER A 305 -8.71 -17.02 -7.72
N GLU A 306 -7.68 -16.74 -6.91
CA GLU A 306 -6.36 -17.34 -7.02
C GLU A 306 -5.96 -18.18 -5.80
N GLY A 307 -6.84 -18.30 -4.81
CA GLY A 307 -6.64 -19.15 -3.63
C GLY A 307 -5.54 -18.67 -2.69
N TRP A 308 -5.30 -17.35 -2.59
CA TRP A 308 -4.32 -16.75 -1.69
C TRP A 308 -4.97 -16.08 -0.49
N MET A 309 -4.30 -16.09 0.65
CA MET A 309 -4.63 -15.29 1.81
C MET A 309 -3.38 -14.64 2.39
N PHE A 310 -3.56 -13.48 3.02
CA PHE A 310 -2.50 -12.63 3.55
C PHE A 310 -2.87 -12.23 4.97
N TRP A 311 -1.89 -12.21 5.87
CA TRP A 311 -2.12 -11.75 7.22
C TRP A 311 -0.92 -11.00 7.81
N THR A 312 -1.18 -10.25 8.87
CA THR A 312 -0.16 -9.59 9.68
C THR A 312 0.07 -10.33 10.98
N ASP A 313 1.31 -10.29 11.46
CA ASP A 313 1.76 -10.86 12.72
C ASP A 313 2.68 -9.80 13.36
N TRP A 314 2.33 -9.37 14.57
CA TRP A 314 3.01 -8.26 15.25
C TRP A 314 3.76 -8.69 16.52
N GLY A 315 3.93 -10.00 16.71
CA GLY A 315 4.64 -10.56 17.83
C GLY A 315 6.14 -10.22 17.85
N GLN A 316 6.93 -11.07 18.49
CA GLN A 316 8.36 -10.82 18.66
C GLN A 316 9.09 -10.63 17.33
N GLU A 317 8.73 -11.43 16.32
CA GLU A 317 9.22 -11.34 14.95
C GLU A 317 8.11 -10.84 14.02
N ALA A 318 7.82 -9.54 14.11
CA ALA A 318 6.80 -8.90 13.30
C ALA A 318 7.01 -9.14 11.79
N LYS A 319 5.94 -9.53 11.10
CA LYS A 319 5.98 -9.95 9.70
C LYS A 319 4.62 -9.86 9.01
N ILE A 320 4.66 -9.88 7.69
CA ILE A 320 3.49 -10.11 6.84
C ILE A 320 3.74 -11.37 6.04
N GLU A 321 2.76 -12.24 6.04
CA GLU A 321 2.84 -13.54 5.40
C GLU A 321 1.71 -13.71 4.41
N ARG A 322 1.94 -14.61 3.46
CA ARG A 322 0.93 -15.11 2.55
C ARG A 322 0.93 -16.62 2.57
N ALA A 323 -0.21 -17.22 2.28
CA ALA A 323 -0.32 -18.65 2.03
C ALA A 323 -1.50 -18.96 1.12
N GLY A 324 -1.54 -20.18 0.64
CA GLY A 324 -2.74 -20.75 0.06
C GLY A 324 -3.87 -20.79 1.08
N MET A 325 -5.10 -20.50 0.63
CA MET A 325 -6.32 -20.63 1.44
C MET A 325 -6.58 -22.07 1.89
N ASN A 326 -5.93 -23.05 1.26
CA ASN A 326 -5.90 -24.45 1.70
C ASN A 326 -4.85 -24.76 2.79
N GLY A 327 -4.13 -23.76 3.31
CA GLY A 327 -3.08 -23.91 4.33
C GLY A 327 -1.72 -24.38 3.82
N LYS A 328 -1.45 -24.30 2.51
CA LYS A 328 -0.16 -24.68 1.88
C LYS A 328 0.59 -23.47 1.33
N ALA A 329 1.84 -23.65 0.91
CA ALA A 329 2.67 -22.62 0.28
C ALA A 329 2.76 -21.31 1.11
N ARG A 330 3.01 -21.46 2.42
CA ARG A 330 3.21 -20.34 3.34
C ARG A 330 4.58 -19.70 3.10
N GLU A 331 4.58 -18.38 2.95
CA GLU A 331 5.76 -17.56 2.65
C GLU A 331 5.68 -16.23 3.40
N VAL A 332 6.83 -15.77 3.91
CA VAL A 332 6.97 -14.43 4.49
C VAL A 332 7.26 -13.44 3.37
N ILE A 333 6.44 -12.41 3.21
CA ILE A 333 6.60 -11.39 2.17
C ILE A 333 7.21 -10.08 2.70
N VAL A 334 7.07 -9.80 3.99
CA VAL A 334 7.69 -8.64 4.64
C VAL A 334 8.19 -9.05 6.03
N SER A 335 9.47 -8.81 6.31
CA SER A 335 10.10 -9.13 7.61
C SER A 335 11.07 -8.06 8.11
N ARG A 336 11.29 -6.99 7.34
CA ARG A 336 12.20 -5.89 7.67
C ARG A 336 11.40 -4.60 7.81
N ASP A 337 11.90 -3.66 8.61
CA ASP A 337 11.28 -2.35 8.83
C ASP A 337 9.78 -2.47 9.12
N ILE A 338 9.43 -3.40 10.00
CA ILE A 338 8.07 -3.70 10.42
C ILE A 338 8.08 -3.96 11.93
N ARG A 339 7.07 -3.44 12.64
CA ARG A 339 6.96 -3.54 14.10
C ARG A 339 5.55 -3.84 14.53
N TRP A 340 4.58 -2.97 14.26
CA TRP A 340 3.17 -3.18 14.66
C TRP A 340 2.24 -3.13 13.45
N PRO A 341 2.27 -4.16 12.58
CA PRO A 341 1.37 -4.25 11.42
C PRO A 341 -0.07 -4.56 11.85
N ASN A 342 -0.83 -3.51 12.14
CA ASN A 342 -2.17 -3.63 12.71
C ASN A 342 -3.25 -3.93 11.68
N ALA A 343 -3.17 -3.32 10.50
CA ALA A 343 -4.22 -3.35 9.50
C ALA A 343 -3.68 -3.85 8.16
N LEU A 344 -4.47 -4.59 7.39
CA LEU A 344 -4.10 -5.07 6.06
C LEU A 344 -5.31 -5.13 5.13
N THR A 345 -5.10 -4.73 3.88
CA THR A 345 -6.11 -4.83 2.82
C THR A 345 -5.47 -5.09 1.46
N LEU A 346 -6.24 -5.66 0.54
CA LEU A 346 -5.78 -6.01 -0.80
C LEU A 346 -6.44 -5.11 -1.84
N ASP A 347 -5.65 -4.67 -2.81
CA ASP A 347 -6.12 -4.19 -4.10
C ASP A 347 -5.99 -5.34 -5.12
N LEU A 348 -7.13 -5.96 -5.45
CA LEU A 348 -7.16 -7.12 -6.34
C LEU A 348 -6.92 -6.75 -7.81
N VAL A 349 -7.13 -5.49 -8.19
CA VAL A 349 -6.91 -5.00 -9.56
C VAL A 349 -5.43 -4.74 -9.79
N LEU A 350 -4.79 -4.03 -8.86
CA LEU A 350 -3.37 -3.70 -8.94
C LEU A 350 -2.46 -4.80 -8.37
N ARG A 351 -3.03 -5.84 -7.74
CA ARG A 351 -2.31 -6.92 -7.04
C ARG A 351 -1.34 -6.38 -5.97
N LYS A 352 -1.82 -5.41 -5.18
CA LYS A 352 -1.06 -4.75 -4.12
C LYS A 352 -1.61 -5.09 -2.74
N VAL A 353 -0.71 -5.31 -1.79
CA VAL A 353 -1.02 -5.33 -0.36
C VAL A 353 -0.81 -3.92 0.19
N TYR A 354 -1.75 -3.46 1.00
CA TYR A 354 -1.64 -2.22 1.78
C TYR A 354 -1.74 -2.55 3.25
N TRP A 355 -0.87 -1.98 4.08
CA TRP A 355 -0.92 -2.19 5.52
C TRP A 355 -0.47 -0.93 6.27
N SER A 356 -0.92 -0.81 7.52
CA SER A 356 -0.47 0.25 8.42
C SER A 356 0.40 -0.32 9.53
N ASP A 357 1.52 0.35 9.80
CA ASP A 357 2.35 0.10 10.96
C ASP A 357 2.13 1.20 12.01
N SER A 358 1.55 0.82 13.15
CA SER A 358 1.20 1.76 14.22
C SER A 358 2.39 2.23 15.03
N LYS A 359 3.50 1.48 15.01
CA LYS A 359 4.72 1.91 15.69
C LYS A 359 5.48 2.94 14.86
N PHE A 360 5.46 2.79 13.55
CA PHE A 360 6.12 3.71 12.62
C PHE A 360 5.23 4.83 12.09
N HIS A 361 3.95 4.88 12.47
CA HIS A 361 3.00 5.90 11.99
C HIS A 361 2.98 5.99 10.46
N THR A 362 3.02 4.82 9.79
CA THR A 362 3.22 4.74 8.34
C THR A 362 2.28 3.72 7.70
N VAL A 363 1.68 4.09 6.56
CA VAL A 363 1.01 3.16 5.63
C VAL A 363 1.98 2.80 4.51
N TYR A 364 2.13 1.51 4.26
CA TYR A 364 2.97 0.96 3.21
C TYR A 364 2.13 0.26 2.14
N SER A 365 2.74 0.07 0.97
CA SER A 365 2.21 -0.78 -0.09
C SER A 365 3.32 -1.62 -0.72
N CYS A 366 3.02 -2.86 -1.11
CA CYS A 366 3.91 -3.73 -1.88
C CYS A 366 3.10 -4.62 -2.83
N ASP A 367 3.77 -5.32 -3.75
CA ASP A 367 3.16 -6.39 -4.54
C ASP A 367 2.84 -7.60 -3.67
N PHE A 368 1.98 -8.50 -4.18
CA PHE A 368 1.62 -9.74 -3.48
C PHE A 368 2.80 -10.67 -3.14
N ASP A 369 3.97 -10.48 -3.75
CA ASP A 369 5.21 -11.21 -3.43
C ASP A 369 6.15 -10.45 -2.48
N GLY A 370 5.75 -9.25 -2.03
CA GLY A 370 6.55 -8.37 -1.19
C GLY A 370 7.48 -7.41 -1.95
N SER A 371 7.57 -7.53 -3.28
CA SER A 371 8.39 -6.64 -4.10
C SER A 371 7.77 -5.24 -4.23
N ASN A 372 8.56 -4.29 -4.76
CA ASN A 372 8.16 -2.90 -4.98
C ASN A 372 7.50 -2.24 -3.75
N ARG A 373 8.04 -2.55 -2.56
CA ARG A 373 7.59 -1.94 -1.31
C ARG A 373 7.86 -0.44 -1.33
N ARG A 374 6.84 0.35 -0.97
CA ARG A 374 6.94 1.80 -0.82
C ARG A 374 6.16 2.32 0.39
N VAL A 375 6.54 3.51 0.84
CA VAL A 375 5.75 4.31 1.78
C VAL A 375 4.66 5.03 1.00
N VAL A 376 3.41 4.94 1.45
CA VAL A 376 2.26 5.67 0.87
C VAL A 376 1.98 6.93 1.68
N LEU A 377 1.94 6.81 3.00
CA LEU A 377 1.67 7.92 3.91
C LEU A 377 2.49 7.74 5.18
N HIS A 378 3.24 8.75 5.59
CA HIS A 378 3.86 8.84 6.90
C HIS A 378 3.33 10.09 7.61
N SER A 379 2.74 9.93 8.79
CA SER A 379 2.23 11.06 9.56
C SER A 379 2.00 10.69 11.02
N MET A 380 2.76 11.31 11.92
CA MET A 380 2.53 11.19 13.37
C MET A 380 1.20 11.83 13.81
N GLU A 381 0.66 12.74 12.99
CA GLU A 381 -0.59 13.42 13.28
C GLU A 381 -1.82 12.54 12.94
N TYR A 382 -1.81 11.89 11.79
CA TYR A 382 -2.97 11.17 11.23
C TYR A 382 -2.93 9.64 11.39
N LEU A 383 -1.76 9.06 11.71
CA LEU A 383 -1.56 7.61 11.90
C LEU A 383 -1.07 7.30 13.31
N GLN A 384 -1.76 7.81 14.34
CA GLN A 384 -1.33 7.63 15.73
C GLN A 384 -1.52 6.18 16.19
N HIS A 385 -2.66 5.58 15.88
CA HIS A 385 -2.92 4.17 16.18
C HIS A 385 -3.97 3.59 15.22
N PRO A 386 -3.61 3.39 13.94
CA PRO A 386 -4.50 2.78 12.97
C PRO A 386 -4.84 1.33 13.35
N PHE A 387 -6.10 0.94 13.12
CA PHE A 387 -6.58 -0.42 13.42
C PHE A 387 -7.02 -1.19 12.18
N SER A 388 -7.78 -0.55 11.29
CA SER A 388 -8.26 -1.17 10.05
C SER A 388 -8.06 -0.24 8.87
N ILE A 389 -7.83 -0.81 7.69
CA ILE A 389 -7.63 -0.10 6.44
C ILE A 389 -8.40 -0.79 5.31
N THR A 390 -8.95 -0.03 4.38
CA THR A 390 -9.61 -0.55 3.18
C THR A 390 -9.35 0.39 2.00
N VAL A 391 -9.32 -0.15 0.79
CA VAL A 391 -9.09 0.62 -0.45
C VAL A 391 -10.26 0.48 -1.41
N PHE A 392 -10.57 1.56 -2.12
CA PHE A 392 -11.52 1.56 -3.23
C PHE A 392 -11.22 2.70 -4.20
N GLU A 393 -11.21 2.39 -5.50
CA GLU A 393 -10.76 3.32 -6.54
C GLU A 393 -9.39 3.92 -6.17
N ASP A 394 -9.22 5.24 -6.15
CA ASP A 394 -7.97 5.92 -5.81
C ASP A 394 -7.85 6.25 -4.32
N THR A 395 -8.81 5.84 -3.50
CA THR A 395 -8.92 6.26 -2.10
C THR A 395 -8.63 5.09 -1.16
N MET A 396 -7.88 5.38 -0.10
CA MET A 396 -7.77 4.50 1.06
C MET A 396 -8.52 5.12 2.24
N TYR A 397 -9.12 4.27 3.07
CA TYR A 397 -9.84 4.63 4.29
C TYR A 397 -9.26 3.85 5.45
N TRP A 398 -9.13 4.47 6.62
CA TRP A 398 -8.67 3.77 7.81
C TRP A 398 -9.36 4.28 9.07
N THR A 399 -9.36 3.44 10.10
CA THR A 399 -9.80 3.78 11.45
C THR A 399 -8.60 4.11 12.31
N ASP A 400 -8.69 5.16 13.11
CA ASP A 400 -7.66 5.53 14.09
C ASP A 400 -8.28 5.65 15.49
N TRP A 401 -7.68 4.97 16.47
CA TRP A 401 -8.18 4.92 17.85
C TRP A 401 -7.96 6.20 18.63
N ARG A 402 -6.87 6.93 18.36
CA ARG A 402 -6.52 8.15 19.12
C ARG A 402 -7.31 9.35 18.60
N ARG A 403 -7.55 9.40 17.29
CA ARG A 403 -8.43 10.40 16.67
C ARG A 403 -9.91 10.08 16.82
N GLU A 404 -10.23 8.84 17.19
CA GLU A 404 -11.59 8.31 17.23
C GLU A 404 -12.32 8.65 15.92
N ALA A 405 -11.74 8.31 14.77
CA ALA A 405 -12.30 8.71 13.49
C ALA A 405 -11.99 7.74 12.36
N ILE A 406 -12.81 7.80 11.32
CA ILE A 406 -12.54 7.20 10.02
C ILE A 406 -12.00 8.31 9.12
N LEU A 407 -10.80 8.10 8.61
CA LEU A 407 -10.07 9.05 7.76
C LEU A 407 -9.98 8.49 6.33
N ARG A 408 -9.75 9.36 5.36
CA ARG A 408 -9.44 9.00 3.97
C ARG A 408 -8.23 9.76 3.45
N ALA A 409 -7.57 9.19 2.45
CA ALA A 409 -6.50 9.83 1.68
C ALA A 409 -6.35 9.16 0.31
N ASN A 410 -5.59 9.78 -0.59
CA ASN A 410 -5.23 9.15 -1.86
C ASN A 410 -4.31 7.93 -1.61
N LYS A 411 -4.67 6.75 -2.16
CA LYS A 411 -3.93 5.49 -1.93
C LYS A 411 -2.55 5.43 -2.61
N PHE A 412 -2.27 6.35 -3.55
CA PHE A 412 -1.00 6.38 -4.27
C PHE A 412 -0.02 7.36 -3.64
N THR A 413 -0.49 8.57 -3.32
CA THR A 413 0.34 9.68 -2.86
C THR A 413 0.28 9.94 -1.36
N GLY A 414 -0.72 9.40 -0.65
CA GLY A 414 -0.98 9.69 0.76
C GLY A 414 -1.48 11.10 1.04
N LYS A 415 -1.68 11.94 0.01
CA LYS A 415 -2.17 13.32 0.14
C LYS A 415 -3.69 13.36 0.31
N GLU A 416 -4.21 14.58 0.53
CA GLU A 416 -5.66 14.85 0.66
C GLU A 416 -6.27 14.10 1.86
N VAL A 417 -5.60 14.18 3.01
CA VAL A 417 -6.07 13.53 4.24
C VAL A 417 -7.27 14.28 4.79
N GLU A 418 -8.39 13.57 4.96
CA GLU A 418 -9.64 14.14 5.45
C GLU A 418 -10.36 13.19 6.41
N THR A 419 -11.08 13.75 7.39
CA THR A 419 -11.98 12.98 8.26
C THR A 419 -13.30 12.73 7.54
N VAL A 420 -13.68 11.46 7.39
CA VAL A 420 -14.95 11.04 6.77
C VAL A 420 -16.04 10.92 7.82
N VAL A 421 -15.73 10.27 8.94
CA VAL A 421 -16.66 10.10 10.06
C VAL A 421 -15.91 10.37 11.35
N PRO A 422 -16.24 11.44 12.09
CA PRO A 422 -15.84 11.54 13.49
C PRO A 422 -16.60 10.45 14.26
N SER A 423 -15.88 9.58 14.93
CA SER A 423 -16.46 8.58 15.81
C SER A 423 -16.41 9.09 17.24
N HIS A 424 -17.54 9.13 17.93
CA HIS A 424 -17.56 9.42 19.37
C HIS A 424 -17.31 8.15 20.20
N ALA A 425 -16.69 7.14 19.59
CA ALA A 425 -16.35 5.83 20.15
C ALA A 425 -15.12 5.28 19.42
N THR A 426 -14.41 4.34 20.03
CA THR A 426 -13.23 3.72 19.39
C THR A 426 -13.65 2.94 18.14
N PRO A 427 -13.20 3.36 16.93
CA PRO A 427 -13.53 2.65 15.71
C PRO A 427 -12.63 1.42 15.55
N MET A 428 -13.25 0.28 15.29
CA MET A 428 -12.56 -0.98 15.09
C MET A 428 -12.33 -1.18 13.59
N THR A 429 -12.98 -2.18 13.00
CA THR A 429 -12.87 -2.48 11.58
C THR A 429 -13.64 -1.52 10.67
N VAL A 430 -13.13 -1.31 9.46
CA VAL A 430 -13.79 -0.59 8.37
C VAL A 430 -13.56 -1.32 7.04
N HIS A 431 -14.62 -1.48 6.27
CA HIS A 431 -14.60 -2.04 4.93
C HIS A 431 -15.41 -1.19 3.96
N VAL A 432 -14.93 -1.03 2.72
CA VAL A 432 -15.76 -0.50 1.64
C VAL A 432 -16.77 -1.57 1.22
N TYR A 433 -18.05 -1.27 1.38
CA TYR A 433 -19.17 -2.10 0.94
C TYR A 433 -19.52 -1.76 -0.51
N HIS A 434 -19.00 -2.54 -1.45
CA HIS A 434 -19.25 -2.41 -2.89
C HIS A 434 -19.03 -3.74 -3.61
N SER A 435 -19.76 -3.99 -4.71
CA SER A 435 -19.68 -5.23 -5.50
C SER A 435 -18.26 -5.51 -6.00
N TYR A 436 -17.54 -4.49 -6.47
CA TYR A 436 -16.20 -4.65 -7.04
C TYR A 436 -15.09 -4.92 -6.00
N ARG A 437 -15.38 -4.84 -4.70
CA ARG A 437 -14.49 -5.40 -3.67
C ARG A 437 -14.52 -6.94 -3.68
N GLN A 438 -15.58 -7.52 -4.22
CA GLN A 438 -15.82 -8.96 -4.31
C GLN A 438 -16.11 -9.36 -5.75
N PRO A 439 -15.10 -9.30 -6.66
CA PRO A 439 -15.30 -9.62 -8.06
C PRO A 439 -15.87 -11.02 -8.25
N ASN A 440 -16.71 -11.16 -9.28
CA ASN A 440 -17.27 -12.44 -9.67
C ASN A 440 -16.15 -13.41 -10.10
N GLY A 441 -16.31 -14.67 -9.73
CA GLY A 441 -15.37 -15.73 -10.07
C GLY A 441 -16.07 -17.08 -10.20
N THR A 442 -15.31 -18.09 -10.62
CA THR A 442 -15.84 -19.45 -10.75
C THR A 442 -15.54 -20.23 -9.48
N ASN A 443 -16.56 -20.80 -8.85
CA ASN A 443 -16.37 -21.74 -7.75
C ASN A 443 -16.05 -23.12 -8.32
N HIS A 444 -14.78 -23.53 -8.22
CA HIS A 444 -14.29 -24.81 -8.73
C HIS A 444 -14.64 -26.02 -7.86
N CYS A 445 -15.22 -25.81 -6.67
CA CYS A 445 -15.81 -26.87 -5.85
C CYS A 445 -17.23 -27.24 -6.33
N THR A 446 -17.79 -26.56 -7.33
CA THR A 446 -19.11 -26.92 -7.88
C THR A 446 -18.99 -27.61 -9.23
N PRO A 447 -19.77 -28.68 -9.50
CA PRO A 447 -20.72 -29.37 -8.61
C PRO A 447 -20.04 -30.37 -7.65
N LEU A 448 -20.79 -30.91 -6.67
CA LEU A 448 -20.37 -32.00 -5.77
C LEU A 448 -19.17 -31.70 -4.85
N ASN A 449 -19.04 -30.46 -4.36
CA ASN A 449 -18.00 -30.06 -3.41
C ASN A 449 -16.56 -30.41 -3.85
N GLY A 450 -16.30 -30.39 -5.16
CA GLY A 450 -15.00 -30.75 -5.72
C GLY A 450 -14.62 -32.22 -5.51
N LEU A 451 -15.61 -33.09 -5.29
CA LEU A 451 -15.46 -34.49 -4.87
C LEU A 451 -14.84 -34.67 -3.48
N CYS A 452 -14.70 -33.59 -2.71
CA CYS A 452 -14.23 -33.63 -1.34
C CYS A 452 -15.35 -34.09 -0.41
N THR A 453 -15.02 -35.00 0.51
CA THR A 453 -15.98 -35.47 1.53
C THR A 453 -16.37 -34.38 2.54
N HIS A 454 -15.45 -33.49 2.88
CA HIS A 454 -15.64 -32.44 3.89
C HIS A 454 -15.36 -31.04 3.34
N LEU A 455 -14.17 -30.47 3.55
CA LEU A 455 -13.84 -29.13 3.07
C LEU A 455 -13.23 -29.19 1.67
N CYS A 456 -13.73 -28.33 0.77
CA CYS A 456 -13.10 -28.02 -0.50
C CYS A 456 -12.59 -26.57 -0.45
N LEU A 457 -11.26 -26.40 -0.47
CA LEU A 457 -10.60 -25.11 -0.30
C LEU A 457 -9.87 -24.71 -1.59
N PRO A 458 -9.89 -23.42 -1.97
CA PRO A 458 -9.14 -22.96 -3.13
C PRO A 458 -7.62 -23.09 -2.89
N ALA A 459 -6.92 -23.62 -3.88
CA ALA A 459 -5.48 -23.84 -3.83
C ALA A 459 -4.73 -22.67 -4.47
N PRO A 460 -3.56 -22.28 -3.92
CA PRO A 460 -2.81 -21.13 -4.38
C PRO A 460 -2.32 -21.33 -5.81
N GLN A 461 -2.68 -20.42 -6.70
CA GLN A 461 -2.26 -20.45 -8.10
C GLN A 461 -0.83 -19.93 -8.25
N THR A 462 0.17 -20.80 -8.00
CA THR A 462 1.60 -20.50 -8.22
C THR A 462 2.03 -20.76 -9.67
N THR A 463 1.46 -21.78 -10.31
CA THR A 463 1.67 -22.05 -11.74
C THR A 463 0.36 -22.51 -12.38
N PRO A 464 0.19 -22.39 -13.71
CA PRO A 464 -1.03 -22.81 -14.41
C PRO A 464 -1.36 -24.31 -14.29
N ARG A 465 -0.44 -25.13 -13.77
CA ARG A 465 -0.61 -26.59 -13.62
C ARG A 465 -1.13 -27.00 -12.25
N VAL A 466 -1.08 -26.11 -11.27
CA VAL A 466 -1.55 -26.44 -9.91
C VAL A 466 -3.07 -26.60 -9.96
N PRO A 467 -3.64 -27.64 -9.32
CA PRO A 467 -5.08 -27.75 -9.16
C PRO A 467 -5.67 -26.48 -8.56
N LYS A 468 -6.88 -26.11 -8.96
CA LYS A 468 -7.54 -24.90 -8.44
C LYS A 468 -8.12 -25.06 -7.04
N ILE A 469 -8.33 -26.31 -6.62
CA ILE A 469 -8.91 -26.68 -5.33
C ILE A 469 -8.11 -27.82 -4.71
N SER A 470 -8.24 -27.96 -3.39
CA SER A 470 -7.71 -29.07 -2.61
C SER A 470 -8.74 -29.46 -1.54
N CYS A 471 -8.91 -30.77 -1.32
CA CYS A 471 -9.70 -31.24 -0.21
C CYS A 471 -8.93 -31.07 1.11
N ALA A 472 -9.67 -30.80 2.18
CA ALA A 472 -9.15 -30.66 3.52
C ALA A 472 -10.10 -31.29 4.54
N CYS A 473 -9.52 -31.81 5.62
CA CYS A 473 -10.28 -32.46 6.68
C CYS A 473 -10.43 -31.54 7.89
N PRO A 474 -11.60 -31.53 8.54
CA PRO A 474 -11.82 -30.87 9.83
C PRO A 474 -10.83 -31.31 10.90
N ASN A 475 -10.75 -30.54 11.98
CA ASN A 475 -9.91 -30.89 13.13
C ASN A 475 -10.27 -32.28 13.68
N GLY A 476 -9.25 -33.13 13.91
CA GLY A 476 -9.42 -34.51 14.39
C GLY A 476 -9.58 -35.58 13.30
N LEU A 477 -9.68 -35.18 12.03
CA LEU A 477 -9.72 -36.12 10.89
C LEU A 477 -8.47 -35.97 10.01
N VAL A 478 -8.07 -37.07 9.37
CA VAL A 478 -6.89 -37.14 8.50
C VAL A 478 -7.33 -37.36 7.06
N LEU A 479 -6.63 -36.70 6.12
CA LEU A 479 -6.88 -36.85 4.69
C LEU A 479 -6.26 -38.15 4.19
N MET A 480 -7.08 -38.99 3.55
CA MET A 480 -6.68 -40.29 3.03
C MET A 480 -5.79 -40.16 1.80
N SER A 481 -5.15 -41.28 1.42
CA SER A 481 -4.23 -41.35 0.27
C SER A 481 -4.88 -41.01 -1.09
N ASP A 482 -6.20 -41.06 -1.18
CA ASP A 482 -6.96 -40.64 -2.37
C ASP A 482 -7.02 -39.11 -2.53
N GLY A 483 -6.67 -38.34 -1.49
CA GLY A 483 -6.71 -36.89 -1.47
C GLY A 483 -8.11 -36.28 -1.44
N LEU A 484 -9.16 -37.08 -1.16
CA LEU A 484 -10.58 -36.68 -1.21
C LEU A 484 -11.33 -36.99 0.10
N THR A 485 -10.98 -38.10 0.73
CA THR A 485 -11.73 -38.69 1.84
C THR A 485 -11.07 -38.36 3.18
N CYS A 486 -11.88 -38.08 4.20
CA CYS A 486 -11.40 -37.83 5.56
C CYS A 486 -11.91 -38.92 6.50
N GLU A 487 -10.99 -39.52 7.25
CA GLU A 487 -11.30 -40.55 8.24
C GLU A 487 -10.66 -40.20 9.59
N SER A 488 -11.24 -40.74 10.66
CA SER A 488 -10.61 -40.69 11.98
C SER A 488 -9.32 -41.50 11.94
N GLU A 489 -8.25 -40.99 12.55
CA GLU A 489 -7.04 -41.78 12.78
C GLU A 489 -7.44 -43.06 13.53
N GLY A 490 -7.40 -44.20 12.84
CA GLY A 490 -7.71 -45.48 13.48
C GLY A 490 -6.67 -45.72 14.56
N GLU A 491 -7.11 -45.85 15.81
CA GLU A 491 -6.30 -46.47 16.87
C GLU A 491 -5.88 -47.86 16.34
N CYS A 492 -4.60 -48.00 15.98
CA CYS A 492 -4.01 -49.28 15.60
C CYS A 492 -3.75 -50.16 16.82
#